data_AF-A0A5M8FQM2-F1
#
_entry.id   AF-A0A5M8FQM2-F1
#
_cell.length_a   1.000
_cell.length_b   1.000
_cell.length_c   1.000
_cell.angle_alpha   90.00
_cell.angle_beta   90.00
_cell.angle_gamma   90.00
#
_symmetry.space_group_name_H-M   'P 1'
#
loop_
_entity.id
_entity.type
_entity.pdbx_description
1 polymer ?
#
loop_
_entity_poly.entity_id
_entity_poly.type
_entity_poly.pdbx_seq_one_letter_code
_entity_poly.pdbx_strand_id
1 'polypeptide(L)' 'AAEFPCITSWLKSWMIPFHGVATKYLTNYLGWRRLLERYKAQLNPLIFLGESLGYTGVQQLTQT' A
#
# COMPACT_ATOMS: atom_id res chain seq x y z
N ALA A 1 4.14 26.50 -2.06
CA ALA A 1 2.89 25.72 -2.06
C ALA A 1 3.27 24.27 -2.33
N ALA A 2 3.17 23.39 -1.34
CA ALA A 2 3.38 21.97 -1.56
C ALA A 2 2.07 21.41 -2.14
N GLU A 3 2.08 21.12 -3.44
CA GLU A 3 0.96 20.44 -4.07
C GLU A 3 0.86 19.03 -3.46
N PHE A 4 -0.15 18.80 -2.63
CA PHE A 4 -0.46 17.45 -2.18
C PHE A 4 -0.95 16.68 -3.39
N PRO A 5 -0.23 15.66 -3.88
CA PRO A 5 -0.62 14.96 -5.08
C PRO A 5 -1.99 14.33 -4.85
N CYS A 6 -2.94 14.65 -5.74
CA CYS A 6 -4.27 14.06 -5.71
C CYS A 6 -4.13 12.53 -5.72
N ILE A 7 -4.69 11.87 -4.71
CA ILE A 7 -4.47 10.42 -4.48
C ILE A 7 -4.86 9.59 -5.71
N THR A 8 -5.79 10.10 -6.52
CA THR A 8 -6.29 9.44 -7.73
C THR A 8 -5.33 9.52 -8.91
N SER A 9 -4.58 10.61 -9.08
CA SER A 9 -3.62 10.75 -10.18
C SER A 9 -2.32 9.99 -9.92
N TRP A 10 -1.86 9.95 -8.66
CA TRP A 10 -0.77 9.06 -8.26
C TRP A 10 -1.16 7.58 -8.40
N LEU A 11 -2.35 7.20 -7.94
CA LEU A 11 -2.82 5.81 -8.01
C LEU A 11 -2.97 5.34 -9.47
N LYS A 12 -3.49 6.20 -10.36
CA LYS A 12 -3.60 5.87 -11.79
C LYS A 12 -2.25 5.60 -12.43
N SER A 13 -1.26 6.47 -12.21
CA SER A 13 0.10 6.22 -12.71
C SER A 13 0.73 4.97 -12.12
N TRP A 14 0.42 4.67 -10.86
CA TRP A 14 0.90 3.48 -10.17
C TRP A 14 0.24 2.18 -10.67
N MET A 15 -0.99 2.26 -11.19
CA MET A 15 -1.71 1.11 -11.75
C MET A 15 -1.27 0.73 -13.17
N ILE A 16 -0.51 1.57 -13.87
CA ILE A 16 -0.05 1.32 -15.25
C ILE A 16 0.69 -0.03 -15.39
N PRO A 17 1.59 -0.46 -14.49
CA PRO A 17 2.27 -1.76 -14.62
C PRO A 17 1.34 -2.97 -14.43
N PHE A 18 0.13 -2.77 -13.89
CA PHE A 18 -0.79 -3.85 -13.51
C PHE A 18 -1.86 -4.14 -14.58
N HIS A 19 -1.69 -3.69 -15.83
CA HIS A 19 -2.61 -3.98 -16.94
C HIS A 19 -2.83 -5.50 -17.09
N GLY A 20 -3.99 -5.99 -16.67
CA GLY A 20 -4.39 -7.40 -16.78
C GLY A 20 -4.31 -8.24 -15.49
N VAL A 21 -3.86 -7.67 -14.36
CA VAL A 21 -3.92 -8.38 -13.07
C VAL A 21 -5.37 -8.44 -12.60
N ALA A 22 -5.86 -9.65 -12.29
CA ALA A 22 -7.20 -9.84 -11.78
C ALA A 22 -7.42 -8.96 -10.55
N THR A 23 -8.36 -8.02 -10.66
CA THR A 23 -8.72 -7.03 -9.61
C THR A 23 -9.04 -7.69 -8.27
N LYS A 24 -9.38 -8.99 -8.28
CA LYS A 24 -9.54 -9.84 -7.09
C LYS A 24 -8.33 -9.80 -6.14
N TYR A 25 -7.12 -9.64 -6.64
CA TYR A 25 -5.90 -9.61 -5.80
C TYR A 25 -5.35 -8.20 -5.58
N LEU A 26 -6.00 -7.16 -6.13
CA LEU A 26 -5.51 -5.78 -6.08
C LEU A 26 -5.28 -5.30 -4.64
N THR A 27 -6.17 -5.67 -3.71
CA THR A 27 -6.04 -5.35 -2.29
C THR A 27 -4.76 -5.92 -1.68
N ASN A 28 -4.39 -7.16 -2.06
CA ASN A 28 -3.14 -7.79 -1.60
C ASN A 28 -1.91 -7.04 -2.13
N TYR A 29 -1.91 -6.67 -3.42
CA TYR A 29 -0.81 -5.92 -4.01
C TYR A 29 -0.63 -4.52 -3.40
N LEU A 30 -1.73 -3.83 -3.11
CA LEU A 30 -1.70 -2.53 -2.44
C LEU A 30 -1.20 -2.65 -1.00
N GLY A 31 -1.61 -3.70 -0.28
CA GLY A 31 -1.10 -4.02 1.06
C GLY A 31 0.41 -4.26 1.04
N TRP A 32 0.89 -5.09 0.11
CA TRP A 32 2.32 -5.37 -0.04
C TRP A 32 3.10 -4.13 -0.45
N ARG A 33 2.58 -3.29 -1.33
CA ARG A 33 3.26 -2.03 -1.69
C ARG A 33 3.40 -1.12 -0.48
N ARG A 34 2.33 -0.92 0.31
CA ARG A 34 2.37 -0.12 1.54
C ARG A 34 3.39 -0.65 2.52
N LEU A 35 3.47 -1.96 2.68
CA LEU A 35 4.48 -2.62 3.51
C LEU A 35 5.90 -2.30 3.04
N LEU A 36 6.17 -2.50 1.75
CA LEU A 36 7.49 -2.20 1.15
C LEU A 36 7.85 -0.72 1.28
N GLU A 37 6.89 0.18 1.11
CA GLU A 37 7.09 1.64 1.19
C GLU A 37 7.31 2.13 2.63
N ARG A 38 6.61 1.51 3.59
CA ARG A 38 6.75 1.81 5.03
C ARG A 38 8.08 1.32 5.60
N TYR A 39 8.47 0.08 5.30
CA TYR A 39 9.64 -0.54 5.94
C TYR A 39 10.91 -0.49 5.09
N LYS A 40 10.80 -0.25 3.77
CA LYS A 40 11.93 -0.17 2.82
C LYS A 40 12.95 -1.29 3.03
N ALA A 41 14.18 -0.96 3.45
CA ALA A 41 15.28 -1.90 3.67
C ALA A 41 15.24 -2.59 5.04
N GLN A 42 14.35 -2.19 5.95
CA GLN A 42 14.23 -2.75 7.31
C GLN A 42 13.19 -3.87 7.41
N LEU A 43 12.87 -4.53 6.29
CA LEU A 43 11.93 -5.64 6.25
C LEU A 43 12.52 -6.86 6.95
N ASN A 44 11.95 -7.19 8.10
CA ASN A 44 12.21 -8.43 8.83
C ASN A 44 11.07 -9.43 8.51
N PRO A 45 11.35 -10.74 8.31
CA PRO A 45 10.31 -11.77 8.16
C PRO A 45 9.20 -11.73 9.23
N LEU A 46 9.51 -11.35 10.47
CA LEU A 46 8.52 -11.19 11.55
C LEU A 46 7.56 -10.02 11.30
N ILE A 47 8.06 -8.92 10.72
CA ILE A 47 7.23 -7.78 10.31
C ILE A 47 6.29 -8.21 9.18
N PHE A 48 6.82 -8.94 8.19
CA PHE A 48 6.02 -9.46 7.07
C PHE A 48 4.88 -10.38 7.54
N LEU A 49 5.18 -11.28 8.48
CA LEU A 49 4.17 -12.17 9.08
C LEU A 49 3.15 -11.37 9.90
N GLY A 50 3.61 -10.42 10.72
CA GLY A 50 2.73 -9.57 11.52
C GLY A 50 1.73 -8.78 10.67
N GLU A 51 2.21 -8.24 9.55
CA GLU A 51 1.41 -7.46 8.61
C GLU A 51 0.43 -8.32 7.81
N SER A 52 0.84 -9.52 7.42
CA SER A 52 -0.03 -10.49 6.73
C SER A 52 -1.17 -10.99 7.63
N LEU A 53 -0.93 -11.05 8.94
CA LEU A 53 -1.91 -11.42 9.96
C LEU A 53 -2.77 -10.23 10.43
N GLY A 54 -2.50 -9.02 9.94
CA GLY A 54 -3.29 -7.82 10.26
C GLY A 54 -2.96 -7.17 11.60
N TYR A 55 -1.79 -7.46 12.20
CA TYR A 55 -1.36 -6.85 13.46
C TYR A 55 -0.99 -5.36 13.38
N THR A 56 -1.19 -4.74 12.22
CA THR A 56 -1.00 -3.30 12.06
C THR A 56 -2.17 -2.52 12.64
N GLY A 57 -1.96 -1.91 13.80
CA GLY A 57 -2.85 -0.91 14.40
C GLY A 57 -2.95 0.42 13.62
N VAL A 58 -2.91 0.40 12.28
CA VAL A 58 -3.04 1.60 11.46
C VAL A 58 -4.42 1.62 10.84
N GLN A 59 -5.40 1.94 11.68
CA GLN A 59 -6.61 2.59 11.20
C GLN A 59 -6.17 3.96 10.66
N GLN A 60 -6.22 4.15 9.35
CA GLN A 60 -6.18 5.49 8.80
C GLN A 60 -7.46 6.18 9.28
N LEU A 61 -7.34 6.98 10.35
CA LEU A 61 -8.36 7.93 10.75
C LEU A 61 -8.59 8.83 9.53
N THR A 62 -9.63 8.51 8.77
CA THR A 62 -10.17 9.40 7.76
C THR A 62 -10.99 10.39 8.56
N GLN A 63 -10.34 11.48 8.97
CA GLN A 63 -11.04 12.63 9.53
C GLN A 63 -11.74 13.32 8.36
N THR A 64 -13.06 13.12 8.27
CA THR A 64 -13.97 13.86 7.39
C THR A 64 -14.31 15.23 7.97
#